data_AF-A0A0N0TGH8-F1
#
_entry.id   AF-A0A0N0TGH8-F1
#
_cell.length_a   1.000
_cell.length_b   1.000
_cell.length_c   1.000
_cell.angle_alpha   90.00
_cell.angle_beta   90.00
_cell.angle_gamma   90.00
#
_symmetry.space_group_name_H-M   'P 1'
#
loop_
_entity.id
_entity.type
_entity.pdbx_description
1 polymer ?
#
loop_
_entity_poly.entity_id
_entity_poly.type
_entity_poly.pdbx_seq_one_letter_code
_entity_poly.pdbx_strand_id
1 'polypeptide(L)'
;MTLLPVFVVLVVGWVALRGLLAHPLLPLWVKMSVFWAVPLGALTWVFIMVADDPVLFPETAPCPQEPYREGVIGSGKVTGVSTPFPPRAYCLWEDGTVYDLAPRAEFLFWVFFALTVVPLGAGLWHALRDPRSMLR
;
A
#
# COMPACT_ATOMS: atom_id res chain seq x y z
N MET A 1 12.83 17.61 10.75
CA MET A 1 12.51 18.06 9.37
C MET A 1 11.38 17.26 8.70
N THR A 2 10.48 16.62 9.48
CA THR A 2 9.37 15.80 8.95
C THR A 2 8.00 16.49 9.01
N LEU A 3 7.87 17.57 9.78
CA LEU A 3 6.59 18.26 9.97
C LEU A 3 6.13 19.03 8.72
N LEU A 4 7.04 19.69 8.02
CA LEU A 4 6.75 20.41 6.77
C LEU A 4 6.19 19.48 5.68
N PRO A 5 6.84 18.35 5.33
CA PRO A 5 6.29 17.47 4.30
C PRO A 5 4.96 16.84 4.72
N VAL A 6 4.79 16.49 6.00
CA VAL A 6 3.51 15.98 6.53
C VAL A 6 2.41 17.03 6.37
N PHE A 7 2.69 18.29 6.73
CA PHE A 7 1.74 19.38 6.59
C PHE A 7 1.36 19.62 5.12
N VAL A 8 2.34 19.64 4.21
CA VAL A 8 2.09 19.78 2.76
C VAL A 8 1.20 18.66 2.25
N VAL A 9 1.50 17.40 2.59
CA VAL A 9 0.69 16.24 2.18
C VAL A 9 -0.73 16.33 2.72
N LEU A 10 -0.91 16.74 3.98
CA LEU A 10 -2.23 16.92 4.58
C LEU A 10 -3.03 18.01 3.88
N VAL A 11 -2.41 19.16 3.60
CA VAL A 11 -3.08 20.27 2.90
C VAL A 11 -3.46 19.86 1.48
N VAL A 12 -2.54 19.26 0.73
CA VAL A 12 -2.81 18.78 -0.64
C VAL A 12 -3.89 17.71 -0.64
N GLY A 13 -3.83 16.76 0.28
CA GLY A 13 -4.84 15.71 0.44
C GLY A 13 -6.22 16.27 0.79
N TRP A 14 -6.27 17.28 1.66
CA TRP A 14 -7.51 17.96 2.03
C TRP A 14 -8.14 18.70 0.84
N VAL A 15 -7.34 19.43 0.06
CA VAL A 15 -7.79 20.11 -1.17
C VAL A 15 -8.29 19.07 -2.18
N ALA A 16 -7.52 18.01 -2.41
CA ALA A 16 -7.89 16.92 -3.31
C ALA A 16 -9.23 16.27 -2.92
N LEU A 17 -9.42 16.01 -1.62
CA LEU A 17 -10.65 15.44 -1.09
C LEU A 17 -11.85 16.38 -1.27
N ARG A 18 -11.70 17.67 -0.96
CA ARG A 18 -12.77 18.66 -1.20
C ARG A 18 -13.12 18.76 -2.68
N GLY A 19 -12.13 18.77 -3.55
CA GLY A 19 -12.34 18.81 -5.00
C GLY A 19 -13.05 17.55 -5.50
N LEU A 20 -12.71 16.37 -4.95
CA LEU A 20 -13.39 15.12 -5.25
C LEU A 20 -14.86 15.15 -4.82
N LEU A 21 -15.14 15.67 -3.61
CA LEU A 21 -16.50 15.76 -3.07
C LEU A 21 -17.35 16.76 -3.87
N ALA A 22 -16.80 17.90 -4.24
CA ALA A 22 -17.45 18.93 -5.06
C ALA A 22 -17.62 18.51 -6.53
N HIS A 23 -16.88 17.50 -6.99
CA HIS A 23 -16.88 17.09 -8.39
C HIS A 23 -18.29 16.65 -8.84
N PRO A 24 -18.90 17.35 -9.82
CA PRO A 24 -20.29 17.10 -10.21
C PRO A 24 -20.46 15.85 -11.08
N LEU A 25 -19.42 15.48 -11.83
CA LEU A 25 -19.45 14.34 -12.76
C LEU A 25 -19.02 13.00 -12.14
N LEU A 26 -18.52 13.00 -10.90
CA LEU A 26 -18.05 11.76 -10.25
C LEU A 26 -19.20 11.08 -9.52
N PRO A 27 -19.54 9.82 -9.88
CA PRO A 27 -20.64 9.11 -9.25
C PRO A 27 -20.32 8.85 -7.78
N LEU A 28 -21.37 8.80 -6.96
CA LEU A 28 -21.25 8.63 -5.50
C LEU A 28 -20.48 7.36 -5.13
N TRP A 29 -20.61 6.29 -5.93
CA TRP A 29 -19.87 5.05 -5.75
C TRP A 29 -18.34 5.22 -5.81
N VAL A 30 -17.82 6.11 -6.66
CA VAL A 30 -16.37 6.40 -6.74
C VAL A 30 -15.91 7.19 -5.51
N LYS A 31 -16.76 8.06 -4.97
CA LYS A 31 -16.46 8.76 -3.71
C LYS A 31 -16.41 7.78 -2.54
N MET A 32 -17.36 6.85 -2.47
CA MET A 32 -17.40 5.78 -1.47
C MET A 32 -16.25 4.78 -1.63
N SER A 33 -15.81 4.49 -2.86
CA SER A 33 -14.69 3.56 -3.08
C SER A 33 -13.39 4.10 -2.51
N VAL A 34 -13.13 5.42 -2.58
CA VAL A 34 -11.95 6.03 -1.95
C VAL A 34 -11.99 5.84 -0.43
N PHE A 35 -13.16 6.04 0.17
CA PHE A 35 -13.35 5.88 1.62
C PHE A 35 -13.03 4.45 2.09
N TRP A 36 -13.39 3.44 1.31
CA TRP A 36 -13.08 2.03 1.61
C TRP A 36 -11.68 1.60 1.17
N ALA A 37 -11.15 2.15 0.08
CA ALA A 37 -9.83 1.80 -0.44
C ALA A 37 -8.71 2.20 0.53
N VAL A 38 -8.85 3.31 1.27
CA VAL A 38 -7.85 3.74 2.26
C VAL A 38 -7.66 2.73 3.39
N PRO A 39 -8.69 2.32 4.16
CA PRO A 39 -8.51 1.33 5.23
C PRO A 39 -8.12 -0.04 4.68
N LEU A 40 -8.65 -0.47 3.52
CA LEU A 40 -8.26 -1.73 2.90
C LEU A 40 -6.78 -1.71 2.43
N GLY A 41 -6.33 -0.59 1.87
CA GLY A 41 -4.93 -0.35 1.52
C GLY A 41 -4.03 -0.39 2.76
N ALA A 42 -4.45 0.23 3.86
CA ALA A 42 -3.71 0.17 5.12
C ALA A 42 -3.63 -1.26 5.69
N LEU A 43 -4.73 -2.02 5.64
CA LEU A 43 -4.75 -3.41 6.08
C LEU A 43 -3.83 -4.31 5.24
N THR A 44 -3.86 -4.14 3.91
CA THR A 44 -2.94 -4.88 3.02
C THR A 44 -1.49 -4.50 3.27
N TRP A 45 -1.19 -3.23 3.53
CA TRP A 45 0.15 -2.78 3.90
C TRP A 45 0.61 -3.40 5.23
N VAL A 46 -0.22 -3.37 6.27
CA VAL A 46 0.09 -4.00 7.57
C VAL A 46 0.32 -5.49 7.41
N PHE A 47 -0.50 -6.16 6.61
CA PHE A 47 -0.33 -7.59 6.31
C PHE A 47 1.03 -7.87 5.64
N ILE A 48 1.46 -7.05 4.68
CA ILE A 48 2.78 -7.18 4.05
C ILE A 48 3.90 -6.98 5.07
N MET A 49 3.80 -5.96 5.92
CA MET A 49 4.82 -5.63 6.94
C MET A 49 4.98 -6.68 8.04
N VAL A 50 4.02 -7.60 8.14
CA VAL A 50 4.00 -8.67 9.14
C VAL A 50 4.20 -10.05 8.48
N ALA A 51 4.26 -10.11 7.16
CA ALA A 51 4.34 -11.37 6.43
C ALA A 51 5.69 -12.09 6.62
N ASP A 52 6.74 -11.37 6.98
CA ASP A 52 8.05 -11.91 7.34
C ASP A 52 8.18 -12.26 8.83
N ASP A 53 7.16 -11.97 9.65
CA ASP A 53 7.22 -12.06 11.11
C ASP A 53 6.89 -13.50 11.59
N PRO A 54 7.87 -14.28 12.09
CA PRO A 54 7.69 -15.69 12.40
C PRO A 54 6.77 -15.96 13.61
N VAL A 55 6.53 -14.93 14.43
CA VAL A 55 5.64 -15.01 15.61
C VAL A 55 4.17 -15.04 15.21
N LEU A 56 3.80 -14.35 14.13
CA LEU A 56 2.41 -14.21 13.69
C LEU A 56 1.95 -15.36 12.79
N PHE A 57 2.89 -16.07 12.16
CA PHE A 57 2.60 -17.18 11.26
C PHE A 57 3.48 -18.42 11.53
N PRO A 58 3.30 -19.09 12.69
CA PRO A 58 4.16 -20.21 13.10
C PRO A 58 3.99 -21.46 12.23
N GLU A 59 2.80 -21.68 11.65
CA GLU A 59 2.51 -22.90 10.87
C GLU A 59 2.92 -22.81 9.39
N THR A 60 3.10 -21.60 8.85
CA THR A 60 3.49 -21.40 7.44
C THR A 60 4.97 -21.08 7.25
N ALA A 61 5.79 -21.11 8.31
CA ALA A 61 7.23 -20.85 8.31
C ALA A 61 7.64 -19.81 7.24
N PRO A 62 7.39 -18.50 7.47
CA PRO A 62 7.43 -17.50 6.40
C PRO A 62 8.74 -17.56 5.62
N CYS A 63 9.86 -17.71 6.31
CA CYS A 63 11.12 -18.16 5.71
C CYS A 63 11.63 -19.42 6.45
N PRO A 64 11.95 -20.52 5.74
CA PRO A 64 12.43 -21.74 6.37
C PRO A 64 13.80 -21.51 7.02
N GLN A 65 13.94 -21.74 8.32
CA GLN A 65 15.16 -21.39 9.06
C GLN A 65 16.33 -22.37 8.90
N GLU A 66 16.13 -23.66 8.57
CA GLU A 66 17.19 -24.67 8.34
C GLU A 66 16.57 -26.09 8.13
N PRO A 67 17.26 -27.10 7.55
CA PRO A 67 17.37 -27.33 6.12
C PRO A 67 16.67 -28.65 5.71
N TYR A 68 15.36 -28.69 5.50
CA TYR A 68 14.69 -29.90 4.96
C TYR A 68 13.39 -29.60 4.22
N ARG A 69 13.49 -28.99 3.04
CA ARG A 69 12.55 -29.30 1.96
C ARG A 69 13.27 -29.14 0.62
N GLU A 70 13.72 -30.25 0.06
CA GLU A 70 13.99 -30.34 -1.38
C GLU A 70 12.76 -29.77 -2.11
N GLY A 71 12.95 -28.70 -2.89
CA GLY A 71 11.89 -28.04 -3.66
C GLY A 71 11.51 -26.62 -3.21
N VAL A 72 12.11 -26.05 -2.16
CA VAL A 72 11.84 -24.67 -1.69
C VAL A 72 13.09 -23.78 -1.87
N ILE A 73 13.41 -23.51 -3.13
CA ILE A 73 14.31 -22.50 -3.76
C ILE A 73 15.47 -21.93 -2.89
N GLY A 74 16.72 -22.10 -3.35
CA GLY A 74 17.94 -21.43 -2.82
C GLY A 74 18.80 -22.31 -1.89
N SER A 75 20.11 -22.07 -1.81
CA SER A 75 21.00 -22.71 -0.83
C SER A 75 21.48 -21.69 0.23
N GLY A 76 21.82 -22.19 1.42
CA GLY A 76 22.30 -21.36 2.53
C GLY A 76 21.20 -20.79 3.45
N LYS A 77 21.61 -19.84 4.30
CA LYS A 77 20.74 -19.23 5.32
C LYS A 77 19.67 -18.33 4.69
N VAL A 78 18.46 -18.31 5.27
CA VAL A 78 17.34 -17.49 4.80
C VAL A 78 17.07 -16.32 5.75
N THR A 79 16.81 -15.14 5.19
CA THR A 79 16.40 -13.94 5.93
C THR A 79 15.06 -13.43 5.41
N GLY A 80 14.12 -13.15 6.31
CA GLY A 80 12.88 -12.45 5.97
C GLY A 80 13.13 -10.95 5.90
N VAL A 81 12.64 -10.30 4.85
CA VAL A 81 12.77 -8.87 4.63
C VAL A 81 11.41 -8.28 4.26
N SER A 82 10.94 -7.33 5.07
CA SER A 82 9.81 -6.45 4.74
C SER A 82 10.30 -5.04 4.42
N THR A 83 9.93 -4.52 3.25
CA THR A 83 10.23 -3.14 2.84
C THR A 83 8.98 -2.27 2.97
N PRO A 84 9.04 -1.11 3.64
CA PRO A 84 7.87 -0.26 3.85
C PRO A 84 7.38 0.44 2.56
N PHE A 85 8.29 0.76 1.64
CA PHE A 85 7.96 1.33 0.33
C PHE A 85 9.07 1.06 -0.72
N PRO A 86 8.75 0.46 -1.90
CA PRO A 86 7.47 -0.16 -2.23
C PRO A 86 7.15 -1.29 -1.23
N PRO A 87 5.87 -1.47 -0.84
CA PRO A 87 5.52 -2.48 0.15
C PRO A 87 5.72 -3.86 -0.45
N ARG A 88 6.69 -4.60 0.08
CA ARG A 88 7.00 -5.97 -0.32
C ARG A 88 7.48 -6.77 0.88
N ALA A 89 7.21 -8.07 0.84
CA ALA A 89 7.73 -9.00 1.82
C ALA A 89 8.30 -10.21 1.09
N TYR A 90 9.57 -10.51 1.32
CA TYR A 90 10.26 -11.58 0.62
C TYR A 90 11.29 -12.28 1.52
N CYS A 91 11.57 -13.53 1.21
CA CYS A 91 12.73 -14.23 1.73
C CYS A 91 13.93 -14.01 0.81
N LEU A 92 15.08 -13.74 1.40
CA LEU A 92 16.37 -13.61 0.73
C LEU A 92 17.31 -14.71 1.23
N TRP A 93 17.83 -15.50 0.29
CA TRP A 93 18.86 -16.51 0.54
C TRP A 93 20.26 -15.94 0.32
N GLU A 94 21.28 -16.59 0.86
CA GLU A 94 22.69 -16.21 0.66
C GLU A 94 23.13 -16.22 -0.81
N ASP A 95 22.56 -17.11 -1.64
CA ASP A 95 22.82 -17.14 -3.08
C ASP A 95 22.16 -15.97 -3.85
N GLY A 96 21.42 -15.10 -3.16
CA GLY A 96 20.69 -13.97 -3.75
C GLY A 96 19.36 -14.35 -4.38
N THR A 97 18.90 -15.60 -4.24
CA THR A 97 17.55 -15.98 -4.66
C THR A 97 16.51 -15.30 -3.77
N VAL A 98 15.38 -14.91 -4.37
CA VAL A 98 14.30 -14.18 -3.69
C VAL A 98 12.99 -14.94 -3.87
N TYR A 99 12.19 -15.02 -2.80
CA TYR A 99 10.84 -15.59 -2.82
C TYR A 99 9.85 -14.62 -2.19
N ASP A 100 8.85 -14.19 -2.97
CA ASP A 100 7.82 -13.26 -2.50
C ASP A 100 6.81 -13.97 -1.58
N LEU A 101 6.60 -13.39 -0.39
CA LEU A 101 5.73 -13.94 0.66
C LEU A 101 4.28 -13.54 0.48
N ALA A 102 4.05 -12.31 0.04
CA ALA A 102 2.71 -11.71 0.00
C ALA A 102 2.33 -11.15 -1.38
N PRO A 103 2.58 -11.85 -2.50
CA PRO A 103 2.39 -11.29 -3.85
C PRO A 103 0.93 -10.84 -4.11
N ARG A 104 -0.04 -11.54 -3.52
CA ARG A 104 -1.46 -11.15 -3.62
C ARG A 104 -1.76 -9.89 -2.81
N ALA A 105 -1.17 -9.74 -1.63
CA ALA A 105 -1.36 -8.54 -0.80
C ALA A 105 -0.68 -7.33 -1.43
N GLU A 106 0.52 -7.51 -2.01
CA GLU A 106 1.20 -6.48 -2.80
C GLU A 106 0.32 -6.00 -3.96
N PHE A 107 -0.25 -6.94 -4.73
CA PHE A 107 -1.19 -6.60 -5.80
C PHE A 107 -2.41 -5.81 -5.28
N LEU A 108 -3.04 -6.27 -4.20
CA LEU A 108 -4.20 -5.60 -3.61
C LEU A 108 -3.84 -4.20 -3.08
N PHE A 109 -2.68 -4.03 -2.45
CA PHE A 109 -2.18 -2.74 -2.02
C PHE A 109 -2.13 -1.76 -3.20
N TRP A 110 -1.54 -2.17 -4.33
CA TRP A 110 -1.46 -1.32 -5.52
C TRP A 110 -2.81 -0.99 -6.13
N VAL A 111 -3.75 -1.95 -6.13
CA VAL A 111 -5.13 -1.71 -6.57
C VAL A 111 -5.81 -0.67 -5.67
N PHE A 112 -5.74 -0.82 -4.34
CA PHE A 112 -6.32 0.14 -3.42
C PHE A 112 -5.64 1.51 -3.50
N PHE A 113 -4.32 1.53 -3.62
CA PHE A 113 -3.55 2.75 -3.83
C PHE A 113 -3.99 3.49 -5.09
N ALA A 114 -4.17 2.78 -6.22
CA ALA A 114 -4.67 3.37 -7.45
C ALA A 114 -6.12 3.88 -7.31
N LEU A 115 -6.98 3.11 -6.66
CA LEU A 115 -8.37 3.49 -6.37
C LEU A 115 -8.48 4.71 -5.45
N THR A 116 -7.45 5.03 -4.66
CA THR A 116 -7.38 6.23 -3.85
C THR A 116 -6.75 7.40 -4.61
N VAL A 117 -5.59 7.19 -5.24
CA VAL A 117 -4.80 8.26 -5.86
C VAL A 117 -5.46 8.80 -7.13
N VAL A 118 -6.07 7.94 -7.96
CA VAL A 118 -6.69 8.39 -9.23
C VAL A 118 -7.88 9.33 -8.97
N PRO A 119 -8.87 8.99 -8.12
CA PRO A 119 -9.96 9.91 -7.84
C PRO A 119 -9.51 11.17 -7.08
N LEU A 120 -8.58 11.05 -6.12
CA LEU A 120 -8.04 12.23 -5.44
C LEU A 120 -7.30 13.14 -6.41
N GLY A 121 -6.55 12.59 -7.37
CA GLY A 121 -5.90 13.34 -8.44
C GLY A 121 -6.92 14.09 -9.32
N ALA A 122 -8.03 13.44 -9.67
CA ALA A 122 -9.13 14.08 -10.39
C ALA A 122 -9.79 15.20 -9.55
N GLY A 123 -9.98 14.97 -8.24
CA GLY A 123 -10.47 15.97 -7.30
C GLY A 123 -9.54 17.17 -7.18
N LEU A 124 -8.24 16.94 -7.03
CA LEU A 124 -7.22 17.99 -7.00
C LEU A 124 -7.17 18.77 -8.31
N TRP A 125 -7.25 18.08 -9.45
CA TRP A 125 -7.29 18.73 -10.75
C TRP A 125 -8.52 19.65 -10.89
N HIS A 126 -9.68 19.17 -10.44
CA HIS A 126 -10.90 19.97 -10.43
C HIS A 126 -10.79 21.19 -9.52
N ALA A 127 -10.25 21.00 -8.31
CA ALA A 127 -9.96 22.07 -7.36
C ALA A 127 -9.10 23.20 -7.95
N LEU A 128 -8.05 22.81 -8.68
CA LEU A 128 -7.13 23.74 -9.31
C LEU A 128 -7.76 24.47 -10.50
N ARG A 129 -8.66 23.82 -11.25
CA ARG A 129 -9.35 24.44 -12.39
C ARG A 129 -10.51 25.36 -11.99
N ASP A 130 -11.26 25.02 -10.96
CA ASP A 130 -12.39 25.83 -10.49
C ASP A 130 -12.35 26.02 -8.97
N PRO A 131 -11.49 26.91 -8.47
CA PRO A 131 -11.31 27.12 -7.03
C PRO A 131 -12.55 27.70 -6.35
N ARG A 132 -13.47 28.32 -7.09
CA ARG A 132 -14.72 28.87 -6.55
C ARG A 132 -15.68 27.77 -6.09
N SER A 133 -15.60 26.58 -6.68
CA SER A 133 -16.36 25.41 -6.26
C SER A 133 -16.06 24.97 -4.82
N MET A 134 -14.91 25.37 -4.25
CA MET A 134 -14.47 25.02 -2.89
C MET A 134 -14.90 26.00 -1.80
N LEU A 135 -15.43 27.16 -2.18
CA LEU A 135 -15.86 28.23 -1.26
C LEU A 135 -17.30 28.05 -0.76
N ARG A 136 -17.94 26.93 -1.10
CA ARG A 136 -19.34 26.63 -0.78
C ARG A 136 -19.48 25.80 0.48
#